data_AF-A0AB39BEZ3-F1
#
_entry.id   AF-A0AB39BEZ3-F1
#
_cell.length_a   1.000
_cell.length_b   1.000
_cell.length_c   1.000
_cell.angle_alpha   90.00
_cell.angle_beta   90.00
_cell.angle_gamma   90.00
#
_symmetry.space_group_name_H-M   'P 1'
#
loop_
_entity.id
_entity.type
_entity.pdbx_description
1 polymer ?
#
loop_
_entity_poly.entity_id
_entity_poly.type
_entity_poly.pdbx_seq_one_letter_code
_entity_poly.pdbx_strand_id
1 'polypeptide(L)'
;MTTLREKVDSRAVAERLDELGQLRSLSALNEKVVLLRLAGRLDDAWVIANEAVRQARFSGDREMALGARIRRAQVQQYQGKYPAALQELGLCVEEAQTHEWGALEAAATLSRGKVYFETREYEAALADFKSSVFLMERLGASIDQLEASLVAVAVVESLLGGTAPSPELSAPSAGTSAGSASPAAEPASADQRSIGTSSLGQSPS
;
A
#
# COMPACT_ATOMS: atom_id res chain seq x y z
N MET A 1 -10.12 6.05 19.92
CA MET A 1 -9.25 6.30 18.75
C MET A 1 -8.66 4.96 18.34
N THR A 2 -9.09 4.41 17.21
CA THR A 2 -8.62 3.10 16.70
C THR A 2 -7.28 3.29 16.01
N THR A 3 -6.31 2.43 16.28
CA THR A 3 -4.96 2.47 15.68
C THR A 3 -4.53 1.08 15.25
N LEU A 4 -3.77 1.00 14.15
CA LEU A 4 -3.14 -0.23 13.65
C LEU A 4 -1.66 -0.32 14.05
N ARG A 5 -1.24 0.46 15.05
CA ARG A 5 0.12 0.40 15.61
C ARG A 5 0.32 -0.89 16.40
N GLU A 6 1.44 -1.54 16.12
CA GLU A 6 1.85 -2.78 16.77
C GLU A 6 2.03 -2.58 18.29
N LYS A 7 1.58 -3.55 19.09
CA LYS A 7 1.84 -3.61 20.54
C LYS A 7 2.92 -4.66 20.81
N VAL A 8 3.87 -4.33 21.68
CA VAL A 8 5.02 -5.20 22.00
C VAL A 8 5.27 -5.29 23.49
N ASP A 9 5.94 -6.37 23.89
CA ASP A 9 6.50 -6.50 25.23
C ASP A 9 7.68 -5.52 25.40
N SER A 10 7.44 -4.47 26.19
CA SER A 10 8.45 -3.43 26.47
C SER A 10 9.72 -3.97 27.12
N ARG A 11 9.64 -5.04 27.92
CA ARG A 11 10.79 -5.63 28.59
C ARG A 11 11.67 -6.37 27.60
N ALA A 12 11.06 -7.23 26.78
CA ALA A 12 11.78 -7.96 25.74
C ALA A 12 12.45 -7.01 24.73
N VAL A 13 11.79 -5.90 24.39
CA VAL A 13 12.38 -4.85 23.53
C VAL A 13 13.60 -4.19 24.17
N ALA A 14 13.54 -3.87 25.48
CA ALA A 14 14.67 -3.28 26.19
C ALA A 14 15.86 -4.25 26.27
N GLU A 15 15.61 -5.50 26.67
CA GLU A 15 16.63 -6.56 26.73
C GLU A 15 17.31 -6.74 25.36
N ARG A 16 16.53 -6.77 24.28
CA ARG A 16 17.08 -6.91 22.93
C ARG A 16 17.88 -5.68 22.47
N LEU A 17 17.47 -4.47 22.84
CA LEU A 17 18.23 -3.25 22.56
C LEU A 17 19.59 -3.25 23.29
N ASP A 18 19.63 -3.75 24.52
CA ASP A 18 20.86 -3.88 25.30
C ASP A 18 21.81 -4.91 24.67
N GLU A 19 21.30 -6.06 24.21
CA GLU A 19 22.08 -7.07 23.47
C GLU A 19 22.69 -6.51 22.18
N LEU A 20 21.92 -5.73 21.42
CA LEU A 20 22.40 -5.09 20.20
C LEU A 20 23.46 -4.02 20.48
N GLY A 21 23.45 -3.44 21.69
CA GLY A 21 24.50 -2.58 22.23
C GLY A 21 25.06 -1.56 21.23
N GLN A 22 26.37 -1.62 20.97
CA GLN A 22 27.07 -0.72 20.05
C GLN A 22 27.26 -1.29 18.64
N LEU A 23 26.60 -2.40 18.29
CA LEU A 23 26.70 -2.99 16.95
C LEU A 23 26.22 -1.99 15.89
N ARG A 24 27.01 -1.87 14.81
CA ARG A 24 26.77 -0.98 13.67
C ARG A 24 26.68 -1.70 12.32
N SER A 25 26.46 -3.01 12.35
CA SER A 25 26.10 -3.71 11.11
C SER A 25 24.74 -3.20 10.63
N LEU A 26 24.52 -3.14 9.32
CA LEU A 26 23.26 -2.67 8.77
C LEU A 26 22.06 -3.49 9.29
N SER A 27 22.26 -4.79 9.47
CA SER A 27 21.27 -5.66 10.12
C SER A 27 20.94 -5.20 11.56
N ALA A 28 21.96 -4.93 12.39
CA ALA A 28 21.75 -4.45 13.75
C ALA A 28 21.10 -3.07 13.80
N LEU A 29 21.48 -2.16 12.91
CA LEU A 29 20.84 -0.84 12.81
C LEU A 29 19.36 -0.98 12.43
N ASN A 30 19.06 -1.79 11.40
CA ASN A 30 17.68 -2.03 10.98
C ASN A 30 16.81 -2.64 12.08
N GLU A 31 17.36 -3.56 12.88
CA GLU A 31 16.67 -4.14 14.03
C GLU A 31 16.43 -3.08 15.13
N LYS A 32 17.46 -2.29 15.46
CA LYS A 32 17.33 -1.16 16.41
C LYS A 32 16.25 -0.17 16.00
N VAL A 33 16.14 0.19 14.71
CA VAL A 33 15.08 1.08 14.22
C VAL A 33 13.71 0.54 14.57
N VAL A 34 13.47 -0.76 14.34
CA VAL A 34 12.19 -1.40 14.64
C VAL A 34 11.92 -1.35 16.13
N LEU A 35 12.87 -1.78 16.95
CA LEU A 35 12.71 -1.85 18.40
C LEU A 35 12.49 -0.47 19.02
N LEU A 36 13.26 0.54 18.62
CA LEU A 36 13.11 1.92 19.10
C LEU A 36 11.76 2.52 18.68
N ARG A 37 11.31 2.26 17.44
CA ARG A 37 9.97 2.67 16.96
C ARG A 37 8.87 2.06 17.82
N LEU A 38 8.95 0.75 18.08
CA LEU A 38 7.95 0.01 18.84
C LEU A 38 7.97 0.37 20.34
N ALA A 39 9.13 0.75 20.87
CA ALA A 39 9.27 1.31 22.22
C ALA A 39 8.79 2.76 22.35
N GLY A 40 8.38 3.42 21.25
CA GLY A 40 8.01 4.83 21.23
C GLY A 40 9.19 5.80 21.40
N ARG A 41 10.44 5.32 21.32
CA ARG A 41 11.67 6.15 21.37
C ARG A 41 11.96 6.72 19.98
N LEU A 42 11.06 7.57 19.50
CA LEU A 42 11.01 7.95 18.08
C LEU A 42 12.18 8.84 17.64
N ASP A 43 12.73 9.66 18.52
CA ASP A 43 13.90 10.50 18.20
C ASP A 43 15.15 9.65 18.00
N ASP A 44 15.39 8.68 18.89
CA ASP A 44 16.46 7.70 18.75
C ASP A 44 16.25 6.85 17.48
N ALA A 45 15.02 6.36 17.25
CA ALA A 45 14.69 5.59 16.05
C ALA A 45 15.00 6.37 14.78
N TRP A 46 14.72 7.68 14.77
CA TRP A 46 15.00 8.55 13.63
C TRP A 46 16.49 8.71 13.37
N VAL A 47 17.30 8.90 14.40
CA VAL A 47 18.77 8.98 14.27
C VAL A 47 19.31 7.68 13.66
N ILE A 48 18.94 6.53 14.22
CA ILE A 48 19.41 5.21 13.76
C ILE A 48 18.90 4.91 12.34
N ALA A 49 17.66 5.29 12.00
CA ALA A 49 17.12 5.06 10.65
C ALA A 49 17.87 5.86 9.58
N ASN A 50 18.27 7.09 9.87
CA ASN A 50 19.10 7.87 8.94
C ASN A 50 20.52 7.30 8.81
N GLU A 51 21.09 6.75 9.89
CA GLU A 51 22.36 6.03 9.81
C GLU A 51 22.25 4.76 8.96
N ALA A 52 21.21 3.96 9.15
CA ALA A 52 20.94 2.75 8.37
C ALA A 52 20.81 3.05 6.87
N VAL A 53 20.02 4.07 6.50
CA VAL A 53 19.87 4.49 5.09
C VAL A 53 21.20 4.98 4.52
N ARG A 54 21.98 5.76 5.29
CA ARG A 54 23.30 6.22 4.85
C ARG A 54 24.23 5.03 4.59
N GLN A 55 24.29 4.07 5.51
CA GLN A 55 25.14 2.89 5.39
C GLN A 55 24.73 2.00 4.22
N ALA A 56 23.44 1.78 4.02
CA ALA A 56 22.93 0.95 2.91
C ALA A 56 23.23 1.56 1.53
N ARG A 57 23.28 2.90 1.40
CA ARG A 57 23.69 3.55 0.15
C ARG A 57 25.12 3.18 -0.27
N PHE A 58 26.00 2.88 0.69
CA PHE A 58 27.39 2.53 0.42
C PHE A 58 27.63 1.02 0.32
N SER A 59 26.63 0.16 0.57
CA SER A 59 26.80 -1.29 0.43
C SER A 59 26.71 -1.77 -1.02
N GLY A 60 26.12 -0.98 -1.92
CA GLY A 60 25.81 -1.37 -3.30
C GLY A 60 24.58 -2.29 -3.42
N ASP A 61 24.04 -2.76 -2.29
CA ASP A 61 22.85 -3.60 -2.22
C ASP A 61 21.60 -2.71 -2.21
N ARG A 62 20.97 -2.59 -3.38
CA ARG A 62 19.79 -1.76 -3.58
C ARG A 62 18.56 -2.28 -2.83
N GLU A 63 18.43 -3.60 -2.70
CA GLU A 63 17.31 -4.23 -2.00
C GLU A 63 17.40 -3.92 -0.50
N MET A 64 18.59 -4.05 0.10
CA MET A 64 18.83 -3.62 1.48
C MET A 64 18.63 -2.10 1.66
N ALA A 65 19.06 -1.28 0.70
CA ALA A 65 18.85 0.16 0.75
C ALA A 65 17.36 0.54 0.72
N LEU A 66 16.56 -0.18 -0.06
CA LEU A 66 15.11 -0.01 -0.11
C LEU A 66 14.47 -0.41 1.23
N GLY A 67 14.86 -1.55 1.78
CA GLY A 67 14.39 -2.00 3.11
C GLY A 67 14.68 -0.98 4.23
N ALA A 68 15.86 -0.36 4.22
CA ALA A 68 16.21 0.68 5.20
C ALA A 68 15.33 1.94 5.05
N ARG A 69 14.99 2.35 3.82
CA ARG A 69 14.10 3.48 3.55
C ARG A 69 12.67 3.21 4.02
N ILE A 70 12.14 2.01 3.77
CA ILE A 70 10.82 1.60 4.27
C ILE A 70 10.76 1.74 5.80
N ARG A 71 11.77 1.23 6.52
CA ARG A 71 11.85 1.36 7.98
C ARG A 71 11.94 2.81 8.44
N ARG A 72 12.69 3.66 7.73
CA ARG A 72 12.76 5.10 8.03
C ARG A 72 11.41 5.79 7.86
N ALA A 73 10.66 5.46 6.81
CA ALA A 73 9.33 6.01 6.60
C ALA A 73 8.32 5.53 7.66
N GLN A 74 8.46 4.30 8.17
CA GLN A 74 7.68 3.83 9.31
C GLN A 74 7.96 4.65 10.59
N VAL A 75 9.19 5.13 10.79
CA VAL A 75 9.49 6.07 11.89
C VAL A 75 8.79 7.41 11.67
N GLN A 76 8.80 7.94 10.44
CA GLN A 76 8.08 9.18 10.10
C GLN A 76 6.57 9.05 10.36
N GLN A 77 5.96 7.92 9.98
CA GLN A 77 4.56 7.61 10.32
C GLN A 77 4.34 7.71 11.84
N TYR A 78 5.17 7.04 12.64
CA TYR A 78 5.00 7.03 14.10
C TYR A 78 5.19 8.43 14.71
N GLN A 79 6.03 9.27 14.11
CA GLN A 79 6.22 10.69 14.45
C GLN A 79 5.09 11.61 13.98
N GLY A 80 4.08 11.09 13.27
CA GLY A 80 2.98 11.88 12.70
C GLY A 80 3.36 12.68 11.45
N LYS A 81 4.53 12.41 10.85
CA LYS A 81 5.02 13.10 9.64
C LYS A 81 4.44 12.45 8.38
N TYR A 82 3.12 12.39 8.30
CA TYR A 82 2.39 11.62 7.29
C TYR A 82 2.71 11.99 5.84
N PRO A 83 2.79 13.28 5.44
CA PRO A 83 3.12 13.62 4.05
C PRO A 83 4.51 13.14 3.61
N ALA A 84 5.50 13.23 4.51
CA ALA A 84 6.85 12.73 4.24
C ALA A 84 6.87 11.20 4.15
N ALA A 85 6.15 10.51 5.04
CA ALA A 85 6.04 9.05 5.03
C ALA A 85 5.38 8.56 3.74
N LEU A 86 4.28 9.17 3.29
CA LEU A 86 3.61 8.82 2.04
C LEU A 86 4.51 9.03 0.83
N GLN A 87 5.21 10.16 0.77
CA GLN A 87 6.13 10.45 -0.32
C GLN A 87 7.29 9.44 -0.39
N GLU A 88 7.90 9.10 0.74
CA GLU A 88 8.98 8.12 0.78
C GLU A 88 8.49 6.70 0.46
N LEU A 89 7.35 6.28 1.01
CA LEU A 89 6.77 4.96 0.77
C LEU A 89 6.28 4.79 -0.66
N GLY A 90 5.69 5.82 -1.28
CA GLY A 90 5.28 5.80 -2.68
C GLY A 90 6.47 5.51 -3.61
N LEU A 91 7.58 6.22 -3.41
CA LEU A 91 8.82 5.95 -4.15
C LEU A 91 9.36 4.54 -3.88
N CYS A 92 9.20 4.03 -2.65
CA CYS A 92 9.64 2.67 -2.34
C CYS A 92 8.78 1.59 -3.04
N VAL A 93 7.47 1.81 -3.16
CA VAL A 93 6.57 0.92 -3.89
C VAL A 93 6.95 0.88 -5.38
N GLU A 94 7.12 2.05 -6.01
CA GLU A 94 7.50 2.16 -7.42
C GLU A 94 8.85 1.47 -7.72
N GLU A 95 9.84 1.66 -6.84
CA GLU A 95 11.16 1.03 -6.98
C GLU A 95 11.09 -0.49 -6.79
N ALA A 96 10.34 -0.98 -5.79
CA ALA A 96 10.14 -2.40 -5.58
C ALA A 96 9.45 -3.07 -6.78
N GLN A 97 8.44 -2.41 -7.35
CA GLN A 97 7.72 -2.88 -8.55
C GLN A 97 8.64 -2.96 -9.76
N THR A 98 9.44 -1.91 -9.98
CA THR A 98 10.39 -1.84 -11.10
C THR A 98 11.42 -2.97 -11.06
N HIS A 99 11.80 -3.41 -9.86
CA HIS A 99 12.77 -4.47 -9.64
C HIS A 99 12.15 -5.84 -9.30
N GLU A 100 10.81 -5.95 -9.32
CA GLU A 100 10.06 -7.17 -8.98
C GLU A 100 10.36 -7.72 -7.57
N TRP A 101 10.72 -6.85 -6.63
CA TRP A 101 10.97 -7.20 -5.24
C TRP A 101 9.66 -7.30 -4.44
N GLY A 102 8.87 -8.33 -4.74
CA GLY A 102 7.50 -8.47 -4.22
C GLY A 102 7.37 -8.39 -2.71
N ALA A 103 8.35 -8.91 -1.95
CA ALA A 103 8.34 -8.84 -0.49
C ALA A 103 8.49 -7.39 0.03
N LEU A 104 9.35 -6.59 -0.63
CA LEU A 104 9.51 -5.19 -0.30
C LEU A 104 8.36 -4.33 -0.82
N GLU A 105 7.78 -4.68 -1.97
CA GLU A 105 6.56 -4.05 -2.48
C GLU A 105 5.43 -4.23 -1.46
N ALA A 106 5.18 -5.46 -1.00
CA ALA A 106 4.18 -5.74 0.02
C ALA A 106 4.43 -4.96 1.32
N ALA A 107 5.68 -4.93 1.80
CA ALA A 107 6.04 -4.22 3.02
C ALA A 107 5.86 -2.69 2.91
N ALA A 108 6.25 -2.10 1.77
CA ALA A 108 6.08 -0.68 1.50
C ALA A 108 4.60 -0.31 1.36
N THR A 109 3.83 -1.09 0.60
CA THR A 109 2.39 -0.90 0.39
C THR A 109 1.62 -1.04 1.70
N LEU A 110 1.89 -2.07 2.52
CA LEU A 110 1.29 -2.22 3.85
C LEU A 110 1.57 -1.00 4.74
N SER A 111 2.82 -0.52 4.73
CA SER A 111 3.22 0.65 5.52
C SER A 111 2.51 1.92 5.03
N ARG A 112 2.34 2.08 3.72
CA ARG A 112 1.63 3.22 3.12
C ARG A 112 0.14 3.19 3.47
N GLY A 113 -0.48 2.01 3.41
CA GLY A 113 -1.85 1.79 3.89
C GLY A 113 -2.05 2.16 5.36
N LYS A 114 -1.07 1.88 6.24
CA LYS A 114 -1.10 2.32 7.64
C LYS A 114 -1.06 3.85 7.77
N VAL A 115 -0.34 4.55 6.90
CA VAL A 115 -0.33 6.02 6.90
C VAL A 115 -1.68 6.57 6.46
N TYR A 116 -2.25 6.07 5.36
CA TYR A 116 -3.60 6.44 4.92
C TYR A 116 -4.66 6.16 5.98
N PHE A 117 -4.53 5.04 6.71
CA PHE A 117 -5.41 4.73 7.83
C PHE A 117 -5.32 5.79 8.94
N GLU A 118 -4.09 6.22 9.31
CA GLU A 118 -3.88 7.26 10.33
C GLU A 118 -4.39 8.64 9.87
N THR A 119 -4.40 8.93 8.56
CA THR A 119 -4.98 10.15 7.99
C THR A 119 -6.47 10.05 7.63
N ARG A 120 -7.10 8.90 7.91
CA ARG A 120 -8.52 8.59 7.63
C ARG A 120 -8.89 8.52 6.14
N GLU A 121 -7.92 8.27 5.29
CA GLU A 121 -8.13 7.98 3.86
C GLU A 121 -8.40 6.48 3.68
N TYR A 122 -9.57 6.04 4.16
CA TYR A 122 -9.88 4.63 4.34
C TYR A 122 -9.95 3.83 3.03
N GLU A 123 -10.41 4.43 1.94
CA GLU A 123 -10.45 3.79 0.62
C GLU A 123 -9.04 3.50 0.09
N ALA A 124 -8.12 4.46 0.24
CA ALA A 124 -6.72 4.30 -0.13
C ALA A 124 -6.03 3.27 0.78
N ALA A 125 -6.31 3.31 2.08
CA ALA A 125 -5.81 2.31 3.03
C ALA A 125 -6.27 0.89 2.67
N LEU A 126 -7.55 0.72 2.33
CA LEU A 126 -8.10 -0.58 1.95
C LEU A 126 -7.45 -1.13 0.69
N ALA A 127 -7.24 -0.28 -0.32
CA ALA A 127 -6.58 -0.66 -1.56
C ALA A 127 -5.15 -1.18 -1.29
N ASP A 128 -4.37 -0.45 -0.49
CA ASP A 128 -3.02 -0.83 -0.11
C ASP A 128 -2.99 -2.14 0.72
N PHE A 129 -3.90 -2.29 1.70
CA PHE A 129 -3.94 -3.53 2.50
C PHE A 129 -4.30 -4.76 1.66
N LYS A 130 -5.29 -4.66 0.75
CA LYS A 130 -5.63 -5.74 -0.18
C LYS A 130 -4.48 -6.07 -1.14
N SER A 131 -3.81 -5.05 -1.66
CA SER A 131 -2.62 -5.24 -2.50
C SER A 131 -1.49 -5.96 -1.76
N SER A 132 -1.22 -5.58 -0.50
CA SER A 132 -0.23 -6.27 0.33
C SER A 132 -0.57 -7.74 0.59
N VAL A 133 -1.84 -8.07 0.87
CA VAL A 133 -2.29 -9.46 1.04
C VAL A 133 -2.03 -10.25 -0.24
N PHE A 134 -2.50 -9.74 -1.38
CA PHE A 134 -2.36 -10.41 -2.67
C PHE A 134 -0.89 -10.67 -3.05
N LEU A 135 -0.02 -9.68 -2.82
CA LEU A 135 1.43 -9.83 -3.09
C LEU A 135 2.05 -10.91 -2.21
N MET A 136 1.72 -10.95 -0.92
CA MET A 136 2.25 -11.94 0.01
C MET A 136 1.72 -13.36 -0.26
N GLU A 137 0.44 -13.50 -0.62
CA GLU A 137 -0.13 -14.78 -1.04
C GLU A 137 0.59 -15.35 -2.27
N ARG A 138 0.87 -14.50 -3.27
CA ARG A 138 1.65 -14.89 -4.46
C ARG A 138 3.07 -15.35 -4.13
N LEU A 139 3.64 -14.85 -3.04
CA LEU A 139 4.96 -15.26 -2.53
C LEU A 139 4.88 -16.51 -1.64
N GLY A 140 3.70 -17.10 -1.44
CA GLY A 140 3.51 -18.30 -0.63
C GLY A 140 3.50 -18.03 0.88
N ALA A 141 3.13 -16.81 1.30
CA ALA A 141 3.03 -16.48 2.72
C ALA A 141 1.98 -17.36 3.43
N SER A 142 2.29 -17.79 4.65
CA SER A 142 1.32 -18.49 5.51
C SER A 142 0.26 -17.54 6.04
N ILE A 143 -0.84 -18.08 6.55
CA ILE A 143 -1.92 -17.27 7.16
C ILE A 143 -1.40 -16.39 8.31
N ASP A 144 -0.46 -16.91 9.12
CA ASP A 144 0.15 -16.16 10.23
C ASP A 144 0.93 -14.94 9.72
N GLN A 145 1.58 -15.06 8.56
CA GLN A 145 2.29 -13.95 7.92
C GLN A 145 1.34 -12.91 7.32
N LEU A 146 0.10 -13.32 6.96
CA LEU A 146 -0.93 -12.44 6.41
C LEU A 146 -1.81 -11.78 7.49
N GLU A 147 -1.80 -12.30 8.72
CA GLU A 147 -2.73 -11.94 9.80
C GLU A 147 -2.83 -10.41 9.99
N ALA A 148 -1.69 -9.72 10.08
CA ALA A 148 -1.67 -8.27 10.30
C ALA A 148 -2.37 -7.48 9.17
N SER A 149 -2.16 -7.89 7.91
CA SER A 149 -2.77 -7.26 6.75
C SER A 149 -4.26 -7.59 6.64
N LEU A 150 -4.65 -8.83 6.95
CA LEU A 150 -6.06 -9.26 6.96
C LEU A 150 -6.87 -8.56 8.05
N VAL A 151 -6.31 -8.41 9.25
CA VAL A 151 -6.93 -7.63 10.34
C VAL A 151 -7.10 -6.17 9.90
N ALA A 152 -6.09 -5.59 9.24
CA ALA A 152 -6.17 -4.23 8.74
C ALA A 152 -7.29 -4.06 7.69
N VAL A 153 -7.43 -5.00 6.75
CA VAL A 153 -8.55 -5.04 5.79
C VAL A 153 -9.88 -5.06 6.52
N ALA A 154 -10.08 -6.01 7.45
CA ALA A 154 -11.34 -6.17 8.17
C ALA A 154 -11.72 -4.91 8.97
N VAL A 155 -10.75 -4.27 9.63
CA VAL A 155 -10.96 -3.02 10.37
C VAL A 155 -11.40 -1.90 9.44
N VAL A 156 -10.76 -1.73 8.28
CA VAL A 156 -11.11 -0.67 7.33
C VAL A 156 -12.48 -0.92 6.68
N GLU A 157 -12.77 -2.15 6.28
CA GLU A 157 -14.08 -2.51 5.73
C GLU A 157 -15.22 -2.24 6.73
N SER A 158 -14.99 -2.50 8.03
CA SER A 158 -15.95 -2.16 9.07
C SER A 158 -16.19 -0.65 9.19
N LEU A 159 -15.15 0.18 9.06
CA LEU A 159 -15.28 1.64 9.11
C LEU A 159 -16.03 2.20 7.90
N LEU A 160 -15.79 1.64 6.71
CA LEU A 160 -16.49 2.02 5.48
C LEU A 160 -17.94 1.55 5.49
N GLY A 161 -18.20 0.31 5.94
CA GLY A 161 -19.56 -0.24 6.07
C GLY A 161 -20.40 0.45 7.15
N GLY A 162 -19.79 0.95 8.21
CA GLY A 162 -20.43 1.78 9.24
C GLY A 162 -20.76 3.22 8.79
N THR A 163 -20.29 3.62 7.60
CA THR A 163 -20.50 4.96 7.01
C THR A 163 -21.54 4.94 5.87
N ALA A 164 -22.16 3.80 5.58
CA ALA A 164 -23.22 3.75 4.58
C ALA A 164 -24.45 4.55 5.08
N PRO A 165 -24.96 5.56 4.34
CA PRO A 165 -26.29 6.08 4.61
C PRO A 165 -27.28 4.92 4.49
N SER A 166 -28.16 4.77 5.47
CA SER A 166 -29.22 3.76 5.44
C SER A 166 -29.95 3.84 4.10
N PRO A 167 -30.20 2.71 3.41
CA PRO A 167 -31.11 2.73 2.28
C PRO A 167 -32.48 3.08 2.84
N GLU A 168 -32.91 4.34 2.66
CA GLU A 168 -34.28 4.75 2.90
C GLU A 168 -35.17 3.77 2.13
N LEU A 169 -35.96 3.01 2.89
CA LEU A 169 -37.03 2.17 2.40
C LEU A 169 -37.98 3.02 1.54
N SER A 170 -37.76 3.03 0.23
CA SER A 170 -38.79 3.42 -0.73
C SER A 170 -39.39 2.16 -1.32
N ALA A 171 -40.51 1.74 -0.72
CA ALA A 171 -41.54 0.97 -1.40
C ALA A 171 -42.88 1.24 -0.68
N PRO A 172 -44.05 1.10 -1.34
CA PRO A 172 -44.33 1.11 -2.77
C PRO A 172 -45.51 2.04 -3.15
N SER A 173 -45.68 2.36 -4.43
CA SER A 173 -47.03 2.63 -4.95
C SER A 173 -47.21 1.93 -6.30
N ALA A 174 -47.95 0.83 -6.24
CA ALA A 174 -48.56 0.19 -7.39
C ALA A 174 -49.44 1.19 -8.14
N GLY A 175 -49.23 1.28 -9.45
CA GLY A 175 -50.03 2.09 -10.37
C GLY A 175 -50.05 1.42 -11.73
N THR A 176 -50.96 0.48 -11.89
CA THR A 176 -51.34 -0.20 -13.13
C THR A 176 -51.62 0.78 -14.28
N SER A 177 -51.04 0.55 -15.45
CA SER A 177 -51.74 0.78 -16.72
C SER A 177 -51.11 -0.01 -17.87
N ALA A 178 -51.90 -0.92 -18.42
CA ALA A 178 -51.68 -1.62 -19.68
C ALA A 178 -52.03 -0.74 -20.89
N GLY A 179 -51.45 -1.05 -22.05
CA GLY A 179 -51.85 -0.53 -23.38
C GLY A 179 -50.62 -0.29 -24.27
N SER A 180 -50.13 -1.28 -25.01
CA SER A 180 -50.60 -1.80 -26.31
C SER A 180 -49.98 -1.11 -27.54
N ALA A 181 -49.51 -1.97 -28.46
CA ALA A 181 -49.34 -1.80 -29.90
C ALA A 181 -48.02 -1.21 -30.45
N SER A 182 -47.21 -2.13 -30.99
CA SER A 182 -46.36 -2.00 -32.19
C SER A 182 -47.23 -1.68 -33.43
N PRO A 183 -46.72 -1.14 -34.57
CA PRO A 183 -45.79 -1.92 -35.41
C PRO A 183 -44.76 -1.14 -36.28
N ALA A 184 -43.73 -1.91 -36.69
CA ALA A 184 -43.06 -2.01 -38.01
C ALA A 184 -42.63 -0.76 -38.81
N ALA A 185 -41.34 -0.72 -39.21
CA ALA A 185 -40.90 -0.81 -40.62
C ALA A 185 -39.38 -0.58 -40.77
N GLU A 186 -38.66 -1.62 -41.21
CA GLU A 186 -37.49 -1.54 -42.11
C GLU A 186 -38.02 -1.59 -43.56
N PRO A 187 -37.32 -1.13 -44.63
CA PRO A 187 -35.97 -1.62 -44.97
C PRO A 187 -35.04 -0.67 -45.81
N ALA A 188 -33.86 -1.22 -46.15
CA ALA A 188 -33.16 -1.11 -47.46
C ALA A 188 -31.95 -0.16 -47.63
N SER A 189 -30.76 -0.76 -47.44
CA SER A 189 -29.68 -1.03 -48.42
C SER A 189 -28.92 0.06 -49.22
N ALA A 190 -27.59 -0.19 -49.30
CA ALA A 190 -26.58 0.24 -50.29
C ALA A 190 -26.14 1.74 -50.23
N ASP A 191 -24.88 2.12 -50.40
CA ASP A 191 -23.95 1.73 -51.46
C ASP A 191 -22.46 2.02 -51.12
N GLN A 192 -21.57 1.48 -51.95
CA GLN A 192 -20.12 1.34 -51.89
C GLN A 192 -19.30 2.59 -52.30
N ARG A 193 -18.00 2.60 -51.94
CA ARG A 193 -16.76 2.99 -52.71
C ARG A 193 -15.65 3.35 -51.70
N SER A 194 -14.57 2.58 -51.51
CA SER A 194 -13.33 2.52 -52.33
C SER A 194 -12.84 3.94 -52.72
N ILE A 195 -11.62 4.40 -52.45
CA ILE A 195 -10.35 4.05 -53.11
C ILE A 195 -9.22 4.84 -52.39
N GLY A 196 -7.98 4.31 -52.34
CA GLY A 196 -6.74 5.11 -52.48
C GLY A 196 -5.76 5.05 -51.29
N THR A 197 -4.76 4.16 -51.21
CA THR A 197 -3.48 4.01 -51.96
C THR A 197 -2.30 4.88 -51.46
N SER A 198 -1.18 4.17 -51.24
CA SER A 198 0.25 4.58 -51.35
C SER A 198 0.86 5.34 -50.16
N SER A 199 1.91 4.87 -49.48
CA SER A 199 3.24 4.31 -49.84
C SER A 199 4.36 5.36 -49.96
N LEU A 200 5.56 4.95 -49.52
CA LEU A 200 6.90 5.56 -49.57
C LEU A 200 7.22 6.68 -48.54
N GLY A 201 8.39 6.70 -47.87
CA GLY A 201 9.55 5.82 -47.95
C GLY A 201 10.68 6.18 -46.97
N GLN A 202 11.52 5.15 -46.70
CA GLN A 202 12.94 5.11 -46.30
C GLN A 202 13.75 6.42 -46.40
N SER A 203 14.43 6.86 -45.32
CA SER A 203 15.83 6.57 -44.89
C SER A 203 16.79 7.76 -45.19
N PRO A 204 18.09 7.76 -44.79
CA PRO A 204 18.58 8.32 -43.52
C PRO A 204 19.69 9.39 -43.72
N SER A 205 20.25 9.90 -42.61
CA SER A 205 21.62 10.43 -42.53
C SER A 205 22.17 10.15 -41.14
#